data_AF-A0A139Y5M6-F1
#
_entry.id   AF-A0A139Y5M6-F1
#
_cell.length_a   1.000
_cell.length_b   1.000
_cell.length_c   1.000
_cell.angle_alpha   90.00
_cell.angle_beta   90.00
_cell.angle_gamma   90.00
#
_symmetry.space_group_name_H-M   'P 1'
#
loop_
_entity.id
_entity.type
_entity.pdbx_description
1 polymer ?
#
loop_
_entity_poly.entity_id
_entity_poly.type
_entity_poly.pdbx_seq_one_letter_code
_entity_poly.pdbx_strand_id
1 'polypeptide(L)'
;KEVAKQAADIVLLDDNFGSIVKAVKWGRNVYDNIRRFLQFQLTVNVVAVVTAFLTATIIRESPLTAVQMLWVNLIMDSFASLALATEPPTDELLNRKPHSRHDYLISK
;
A
#
# COMPACT_ATOMS: atom_id res chain seq x y z
N LYS A 1 18.75 -17.58 26.37
CA LYS A 1 18.85 -17.16 24.95
C LYS A 1 17.59 -17.47 24.15
N GLU A 2 16.93 -18.62 24.34
CA GLU A 2 15.64 -18.91 23.66
C GLU A 2 14.51 -17.98 24.09
N VAL A 3 14.44 -17.61 25.36
CA VAL A 3 13.44 -16.64 25.86
C VAL A 3 13.51 -15.30 25.13
N ALA A 4 14.71 -14.82 24.82
CA ALA A 4 14.90 -13.57 24.06
C ALA A 4 14.48 -13.71 22.59
N LYS A 5 14.61 -14.90 22.00
CA LYS A 5 14.13 -15.18 20.63
C LYS A 5 12.62 -15.31 20.57
N GLN A 6 12.00 -15.86 21.62
CA GLN A 6 10.53 -15.99 21.71
C GLN A 6 9.85 -14.65 22.03
N ALA A 7 10.55 -13.72 22.68
CA ALA A 7 10.03 -12.40 23.01
C ALA A 7 10.26 -11.34 21.92
N ALA A 8 11.02 -11.64 20.86
CA ALA A 8 11.36 -10.68 19.81
C ALA A 8 10.49 -10.85 18.56
N ASP A 9 10.03 -9.74 17.98
CA ASP A 9 9.25 -9.76 16.73
C ASP A 9 10.09 -10.12 15.49
N ILE A 10 11.40 -9.88 15.55
CA ILE A 10 12.35 -10.17 14.47
C ILE A 10 13.62 -10.76 15.08
N VAL A 11 14.05 -11.93 14.58
CA VAL A 11 15.29 -12.60 15.00
C VAL A 11 16.31 -12.55 13.87
N LEU A 12 17.50 -12.02 14.16
CA LEU A 12 18.62 -12.05 13.23
C LEU A 12 19.21 -13.46 13.17
N LEU A 13 19.43 -13.96 11.95
CA LEU A 13 20.00 -15.29 11.73
C LEU A 13 21.53 -15.26 11.63
N ASP A 14 22.09 -14.10 11.27
CA ASP A 14 23.52 -13.89 10.99
C ASP A 14 24.22 -12.97 12.02
N ASP A 15 23.55 -12.61 13.12
CA ASP A 15 24.02 -11.72 14.19
C ASP A 15 24.69 -10.41 13.68
N ASN A 16 24.34 -9.97 12.47
CA ASN A 16 24.98 -8.83 11.80
C ASN A 16 24.10 -7.57 11.88
N PHE A 17 24.68 -6.45 12.32
CA PHE A 17 24.03 -5.14 12.30
C PHE A 17 23.58 -4.70 10.89
N GLY A 18 24.28 -5.15 9.84
CA GLY A 18 23.88 -4.90 8.45
C GLY A 18 22.49 -5.46 8.11
N SER A 19 22.08 -6.57 8.74
CA SER A 19 20.76 -7.17 8.54
C SER A 19 19.64 -6.34 9.17
N ILE A 20 19.92 -5.59 10.24
CA ILE A 20 18.98 -4.61 10.81
C ILE A 20 18.73 -3.47 9.81
N VAL A 21 19.78 -2.93 9.20
CA VAL A 21 19.66 -1.85 8.21
C VAL A 21 18.87 -2.31 6.99
N LYS A 22 19.11 -3.53 6.50
CA LYS A 22 18.33 -4.16 5.42
C LYS A 22 16.86 -4.32 5.79
N ALA A 23 16.55 -4.76 7.01
CA ALA A 23 15.18 -4.88 7.49
C ALA A 23 14.46 -3.52 7.54
N VAL A 24 15.13 -2.47 8.01
CA VAL A 24 14.59 -1.10 8.01
C VAL A 24 14.34 -0.60 6.58
N LYS A 25 15.26 -0.87 5.65
CA LYS A 25 15.11 -0.51 4.23
C LYS A 25 13.87 -1.18 3.61
N TRP A 26 13.67 -2.47 3.87
CA TRP A 26 12.48 -3.21 3.45
C TRP A 26 11.20 -2.68 4.08
N GLY A 27 11.21 -2.37 5.38
CA GLY A 27 10.05 -1.78 6.06
C GLY A 27 9.63 -0.43 5.46
N ARG A 28 10.60 0.42 5.09
CA ARG A 28 10.33 1.70 4.40
C ARG A 28 9.72 1.51 3.01
N ASN A 29 10.18 0.51 2.27
CA ASN A 29 9.67 0.17 0.94
C ASN A 29 8.20 -0.31 1.02
N VAL A 30 7.91 -1.23 1.93
CA VAL A 30 6.54 -1.74 2.15
C VAL A 30 5.59 -0.60 2.51
N TYR A 31 6.01 0.33 3.38
CA TYR A 31 5.18 1.47 3.77
C TYR A 31 4.81 2.37 2.57
N ASP A 32 5.77 2.69 1.69
CA ASP A 32 5.49 3.49 0.50
C ASP A 32 4.56 2.77 -0.47
N ASN A 33 4.75 1.47 -0.64
CA ASN A 33 3.93 0.67 -1.55
C ASN A 33 2.49 0.58 -1.04
N ILE A 34 2.28 0.45 0.28
CA ILE A 34 0.95 0.54 0.89
C ILE A 34 0.33 1.92 0.65
N ARG A 35 1.10 2.99 0.82
CA ARG A 35 0.62 4.36 0.60
C ARG A 35 0.15 4.59 -0.84
N ARG A 36 0.95 4.16 -1.82
CA ARG A 36 0.61 4.21 -3.25
C ARG A 36 -0.62 3.37 -3.57
N PHE A 37 -0.72 2.17 -2.99
CA PHE A 37 -1.89 1.31 -3.12
C PHE A 37 -3.17 2.00 -2.62
N LEU A 38 -3.13 2.56 -1.40
CA LEU A 38 -4.27 3.26 -0.82
C LEU A 38 -4.68 4.48 -1.67
N GLN A 39 -3.71 5.23 -2.18
CA GLN A 39 -3.99 6.36 -3.08
C GLN A 39 -4.67 5.91 -4.39
N PHE A 40 -4.21 4.80 -4.98
CA PHE A 40 -4.82 4.24 -6.18
C PHE A 40 -6.26 3.79 -5.92
N GLN A 41 -6.48 3.02 -4.86
CA GLN A 41 -7.80 2.51 -4.49
C GLN A 41 -8.78 3.64 -4.19
N LEU A 42 -8.34 4.68 -3.47
CA LEU A 42 -9.16 5.86 -3.20
C LEU A 42 -9.52 6.61 -4.48
N THR A 43 -8.54 6.83 -5.38
CA THR A 43 -8.76 7.57 -6.63
C THR A 43 -9.81 6.89 -7.49
N VAL A 44 -9.74 5.56 -7.62
CA VAL A 44 -10.70 4.79 -8.42
C VAL A 44 -12.08 4.81 -7.77
N ASN A 45 -12.17 4.61 -6.46
CA ASN A 45 -13.45 4.71 -5.76
C ASN A 45 -14.11 6.09 -5.94
N VAL A 46 -13.33 7.18 -5.85
CA VAL A 46 -13.84 8.53 -6.09
C VAL A 46 -14.32 8.70 -7.54
N VAL A 47 -13.54 8.27 -8.52
CA VAL A 47 -13.92 8.35 -9.94
C VAL A 47 -15.18 7.53 -10.22
N ALA A 48 -15.30 6.32 -9.65
CA ALA A 48 -16.46 5.47 -9.80
C ALA A 48 -17.73 6.15 -9.23
N VAL A 49 -17.63 6.73 -8.03
CA VAL A 49 -18.75 7.46 -7.40
C VAL A 49 -19.14 8.68 -8.21
N VAL A 50 -18.17 9.51 -8.64
CA VAL A 50 -18.43 10.72 -9.44
C VAL A 50 -19.07 10.35 -10.78
N THR A 51 -18.56 9.30 -11.45
CA THR A 51 -19.10 8.83 -12.72
C THR A 51 -20.52 8.29 -12.54
N ALA A 52 -20.77 7.47 -11.52
CA ALA A 52 -22.10 6.96 -11.22
C ALA A 52 -23.08 8.10 -10.93
N PHE A 53 -22.67 9.12 -10.16
CA PHE A 53 -23.47 10.29 -9.87
C PHE A 53 -23.82 11.09 -11.13
N LEU A 54 -22.82 11.45 -11.94
CA LEU A 54 -23.04 12.20 -13.18
C LEU A 54 -23.95 11.45 -14.14
N THR A 55 -23.75 10.15 -14.29
CA THR A 55 -24.51 9.36 -15.26
C THR A 55 -25.95 9.12 -14.79
N ALA A 56 -26.17 8.91 -13.49
CA ALA A 56 -27.52 8.86 -12.92
C ALA A 56 -28.29 10.18 -13.13
N THR A 57 -27.60 11.33 -13.05
CA THR A 57 -28.25 12.63 -13.28
C THR A 57 -28.55 12.93 -14.75
N ILE A 58 -27.71 12.48 -15.69
CA ILE A 58 -27.84 12.82 -17.12
C ILE A 58 -28.67 11.77 -17.87
N ILE A 59 -28.37 10.49 -17.69
CA ILE A 59 -28.89 9.39 -18.51
C ILE A 59 -30.05 8.65 -17.80
N ARG A 60 -30.22 8.84 -16.48
CA ARG A 60 -31.14 8.08 -15.60
C ARG A 60 -30.93 6.55 -15.63
N GLU A 61 -29.91 6.07 -16.33
CA GLU A 61 -29.41 4.70 -16.29
C GLU A 61 -28.00 4.69 -15.71
N SER A 62 -27.72 3.73 -14.81
CA SER A 62 -26.38 3.56 -14.27
C SER A 62 -25.49 2.87 -15.32
N PRO A 63 -24.35 3.45 -15.72
CA PRO A 63 -23.51 2.94 -16.81
C PRO A 63 -22.76 1.66 -16.40
N LEU A 64 -22.61 1.43 -15.09
CA LEU A 64 -21.95 0.27 -14.52
C LEU A 64 -22.86 -0.32 -13.45
N THR A 65 -23.11 -1.63 -13.55
CA THR A 65 -23.84 -2.37 -12.51
C THR A 65 -22.94 -2.60 -11.30
N ALA A 66 -23.54 -2.72 -10.10
CA ALA A 66 -22.80 -2.93 -8.85
C ALA A 66 -21.79 -4.10 -8.93
N VAL A 67 -22.14 -5.15 -9.68
CA VAL A 67 -21.30 -6.32 -9.92
C VAL A 67 -20.02 -5.98 -10.73
N GLN A 68 -20.11 -5.08 -11.72
CA GLN A 68 -18.95 -4.68 -12.52
C GLN A 68 -17.97 -3.84 -11.70
N MET A 69 -18.48 -2.96 -10.85
CA MET A 69 -17.64 -2.19 -9.92
C MET A 69 -16.93 -3.10 -8.91
N LEU A 70 -17.60 -4.15 -8.43
CA LEU A 70 -17.01 -5.15 -7.55
C LEU A 70 -15.87 -5.92 -8.23
N TRP A 71 -16.06 -6.36 -9.47
CA TRP A 71 -15.01 -7.03 -10.25
C TRP A 71 -13.78 -6.15 -10.48
N VAL A 72 -13.98 -4.85 -10.76
CA VAL A 72 -12.87 -3.89 -10.92
C VAL A 72 -12.09 -3.73 -9.62
N ASN A 73 -12.78 -3.61 -8.48
CA ASN A 73 -12.15 -3.49 -7.16
C ASN A 73 -11.30 -4.73 -6.81
N LEU A 74 -11.82 -5.92 -7.12
CA LEU A 74 -11.16 -7.19 -6.77
C LEU A 74 -9.93 -7.49 -7.67
N ILE A 75 -10.03 -7.21 -8.97
CA ILE A 75 -8.89 -7.32 -9.90
C ILE A 75 -7.79 -6.31 -9.51
N MET A 76 -8.19 -5.09 -9.14
CA MET A 76 -7.29 -4.04 -8.68
C MET A 76 -6.51 -4.41 -7.43
N ASP A 77 -7.19 -4.93 -6.42
CA ASP A 77 -6.55 -5.37 -5.19
C ASP A 77 -5.51 -6.48 -5.47
N SER A 78 -5.80 -7.34 -6.45
CA SER A 78 -4.91 -8.43 -6.87
C SER A 78 -3.65 -7.91 -7.60
N PHE A 79 -3.80 -6.95 -8.52
CA PHE A 79 -2.65 -6.32 -9.19
C PHE A 79 -1.83 -5.46 -8.24
N ALA A 80 -2.48 -4.80 -7.28
CA ALA A 80 -1.78 -3.99 -6.30
C ALA A 80 -1.02 -4.83 -5.27
N SER A 81 -1.56 -5.98 -4.83
CA SER A 81 -0.81 -6.91 -3.99
C SER A 81 0.42 -7.46 -4.73
N LEU A 82 0.29 -7.70 -6.04
CA LEU A 82 1.40 -8.12 -6.88
C LEU A 82 2.47 -7.01 -7.01
N ALA A 83 2.05 -5.74 -7.18
CA ALA A 83 2.96 -4.60 -7.22
C ALA A 83 3.70 -4.41 -5.88
N LEU A 84 2.98 -4.54 -4.76
CA LEU A 84 3.55 -4.53 -3.40
C LEU A 84 4.62 -5.60 -3.19
N ALA A 85 4.42 -6.78 -3.78
CA ALA A 85 5.35 -7.89 -3.68
C ALA A 85 6.57 -7.78 -4.61
N THR A 86 6.50 -6.97 -5.67
CA THR A 86 7.50 -6.95 -6.75
C THR A 86 8.42 -5.74 -6.77
N GLU A 87 8.10 -4.62 -6.08
CA GLU A 87 8.98 -3.46 -6.05
C GLU A 87 10.20 -3.68 -5.12
N PRO A 88 11.44 -3.75 -5.66
CA PRO A 88 12.63 -3.92 -4.84
C PRO A 88 12.98 -2.61 -4.10
N PRO A 89 13.54 -2.68 -2.89
CA PRO A 89 13.85 -1.49 -2.10
C PRO A 89 15.03 -0.70 -2.69
N THR A 90 14.85 0.60 -2.92
CA THR A 90 15.91 1.51 -3.39
C THR A 90 16.73 2.11 -2.24
N ASP A 91 18.01 2.40 -2.47
CA ASP A 91 18.90 2.98 -1.43
C ASP A 91 18.53 4.42 -1.06
N GLU A 92 17.84 5.13 -1.95
CA GLU A 92 17.28 6.47 -1.69
C GLU A 92 16.30 6.48 -0.50
N LEU A 93 15.66 5.35 -0.20
CA LEU A 93 14.76 5.21 0.94
C LEU A 93 15.48 5.47 2.28
N LEU A 94 16.80 5.29 2.35
CA LEU A 94 17.58 5.53 3.56
C LEU A 94 18.02 7.00 3.70
N ASN A 95 18.05 7.75 2.60
CA ASN A 95 18.47 9.16 2.59
C ASN A 95 17.37 10.12 3.08
N ARG A 96 16.12 9.69 3.10
CA ARG A 96 15.00 10.49 3.64
C ARG A 96 14.85 10.30 5.15
N LYS A 97 14.32 11.35 5.81
CA LYS A 97 13.94 11.29 7.23
C LYS A 97 12.86 10.21 7.44
N PRO A 98 12.82 9.54 8.61
CA PRO A 98 11.75 8.61 8.95
C PRO A 98 10.39 9.31 8.92
N HIS A 99 9.37 8.62 8.41
CA HIS A 99 7.98 9.10 8.49
C HIS A 99 7.55 9.21 9.95
N SER A 100 6.90 10.32 10.31
CA SER A 100 6.33 10.50 11.65
C SER A 100 5.06 9.67 11.78
N ARG A 101 4.79 9.16 13.00
CA ARG A 101 3.53 8.45 13.28
C ARG A 101 2.28 9.34 13.09
N HIS A 102 2.47 10.65 13.04
CA HIS A 102 1.40 11.64 12.86
C HIS A 102 1.31 12.16 11.43
N ASP A 103 2.11 11.63 10.49
CA ASP A 103 2.04 12.05 9.10
C ASP A 103 0.77 11.53 8.44
N TYR A 104 0.14 12.37 7.62
CA TYR A 104 -1.02 11.99 6.84
C TYR A 104 -0.65 10.91 5.81
N LEU A 105 -1.39 9.79 5.82
CA LEU A 105 -1.26 8.73 4.83
C LEU A 105 -1.44 9.24 3.40
N ILE A 106 -2.21 10.31 3.22
CA ILE A 106 -2.36 11.01 1.95
C ILE A 106 -1.92 12.45 2.19
N SER A 107 -0.74 12.81 1.68
CA SER A 107 -0.27 14.19 1.68
C SER A 107 -0.44 14.77 0.28
N LYS A 108 -0.44 16.11 0.23
CA LYS A 108 -0.52 16.90 -0.99
C LYS A 108 0.57 16.53 -2.00
#